data_AF-A0A7Y6ZTD9-F1
#
_entry.id   AF-A0A7Y6ZTD9-F1
#
_cell.length_a   1.000
_cell.length_b   1.000
_cell.length_c   1.000
_cell.angle_alpha   90.00
_cell.angle_beta   90.00
_cell.angle_gamma   90.00
#
_symmetry.space_group_name_H-M   'P 1'
#
loop_
_entity.id
_entity.type
_entity.pdbx_description
1 polymer ?
#
loop_
_entity_poly.entity_id
_entity_poly.type
_entity_poly.pdbx_seq_one_letter_code
_entity_poly.pdbx_strand_id
1 'polypeptide(L)'
;MPITEHYSKHGFARGAAVMSTVALLLVLASIVSVYTARIRSFEQKIQRNTLNYQNAHNVAQAGLEQAVGQLIQHPLWSGSMIGDSQVGAGSYEVGLSRQAIVQSVVPEVLVSLTARGRSADGLARVNIQEDVIIAPLLQRLPPAPVMTNSKVSPALAFTLVANPNGAGEGVPLSMWTKEPLPGAALNGISCAVYEYQTGHCATRGYSGAAGKGLDIVDQSAQFPGDLNDWLFGIAESDWRYLLSLSNAYATTCDGLDRASGGLIWVSGNCKVARDSAIGSQHAPVVLVIHNGGLEMAGDARIYGLVYFFRAPDHRGKSAINMDTGAAIRGALVANQAMGEAEAQLTVLFDAKVMSGLLEQELLLRVSRVPGSWRDF
;
A
#
# COMPACT_ATOMS: atom_id res chain seq x y z
N MET A 1 -25.14 31.85 120.22
CA MET A 1 -24.87 30.74 119.26
C MET A 1 -26.20 30.35 118.65
N PRO A 2 -26.36 30.32 117.31
CA PRO A 2 -25.41 29.78 116.32
C PRO A 2 -25.00 30.76 115.20
N ILE A 3 -24.03 30.31 114.40
CA ILE A 3 -23.39 30.97 113.26
C ILE A 3 -24.07 30.45 111.99
N THR A 4 -24.50 31.33 111.09
CA THR A 4 -24.98 30.96 109.75
C THR A 4 -23.99 31.46 108.70
N GLU A 5 -23.27 30.51 108.10
CA GLU A 5 -22.34 30.69 106.99
C GLU A 5 -23.10 30.95 105.67
N HIS A 6 -22.74 32.03 104.97
CA HIS A 6 -23.26 32.38 103.66
C HIS A 6 -22.34 31.81 102.57
N TYR A 7 -22.70 30.66 102.01
CA TYR A 7 -21.97 30.09 100.86
C TYR A 7 -22.39 30.78 99.54
N SER A 8 -21.41 31.43 98.92
CA SER A 8 -21.49 32.14 97.63
C SER A 8 -21.64 31.16 96.45
N LYS A 9 -22.76 31.25 95.72
CA LYS A 9 -23.01 30.56 94.43
C LYS A 9 -22.38 31.35 93.27
N HIS A 10 -21.06 31.31 93.10
CA HIS A 10 -20.40 31.89 91.92
C HIS A 10 -19.63 30.89 91.03
N GLY A 11 -19.66 29.58 91.33
CA GLY A 11 -18.95 28.56 90.55
C GLY A 11 -19.67 28.03 89.30
N PHE A 12 -21.01 28.11 89.23
CA PHE A 12 -21.79 27.40 88.20
C PHE A 12 -21.85 28.11 86.83
N ALA A 13 -21.76 29.44 86.80
CA ALA A 13 -21.90 30.22 85.56
C ALA A 13 -20.67 30.17 84.63
N ARG A 14 -19.46 29.99 85.18
CA ARG A 14 -18.22 29.87 84.39
C ARG A 14 -18.07 28.49 83.73
N GLY A 15 -18.56 27.42 84.37
CA GLY A 15 -18.52 26.06 83.81
C GLY A 15 -19.47 25.85 82.62
N ALA A 16 -20.69 26.41 82.67
CA ALA A 16 -21.65 26.33 81.57
C ALA A 16 -21.20 27.10 80.33
N ALA A 17 -20.58 28.28 80.51
CA ALA A 17 -20.02 29.07 79.41
C ALA A 17 -18.88 28.32 78.71
N VAL A 18 -17.95 27.70 79.45
CA VAL A 18 -16.84 26.92 78.88
C VAL A 18 -17.32 25.66 78.15
N MET A 19 -18.31 24.95 78.67
CA MET A 19 -18.89 23.79 77.97
C MET A 19 -19.60 24.21 76.67
N SER A 20 -20.29 25.35 76.67
CA SER A 20 -20.98 25.85 75.48
C SER A 20 -20.02 26.32 74.38
N THR A 21 -18.91 26.97 74.74
CA THR A 21 -17.89 27.39 73.78
C THR A 21 -17.13 26.18 73.22
N VAL A 22 -16.80 25.20 74.05
CA VAL A 22 -16.18 23.94 73.61
C VAL A 22 -17.11 23.17 72.67
N ALA A 23 -18.42 23.09 72.99
CA ALA A 23 -19.40 22.44 72.12
C ALA A 23 -19.53 23.15 70.77
N LEU A 24 -19.59 24.49 70.76
CA LEU A 24 -19.62 25.29 69.53
C LEU A 24 -18.36 25.05 68.68
N LEU A 25 -17.19 25.06 69.31
CA LEU A 25 -15.91 24.81 68.62
C LEU A 25 -15.85 23.40 68.04
N LEU A 26 -16.35 22.38 68.75
CA LEU A 26 -16.43 21.00 68.25
C LEU A 26 -17.39 20.88 67.06
N VAL A 27 -18.53 21.58 67.08
CA VAL A 27 -19.47 21.63 65.95
C VAL A 27 -18.82 22.29 64.74
N LEU A 28 -18.15 23.44 64.91
CA LEU A 28 -17.43 24.12 63.84
C LEU A 28 -16.30 23.26 63.26
N ALA A 29 -15.49 22.61 64.11
CA ALA A 29 -14.43 21.70 63.67
C ALA A 29 -14.97 20.47 62.92
N SER A 30 -16.11 19.93 63.36
CA SER A 30 -16.78 18.81 62.70
C SER A 30 -17.30 19.22 61.31
N ILE A 31 -17.89 20.41 61.18
CA ILE A 31 -18.36 20.95 59.89
C ILE A 31 -17.19 21.11 58.91
N VAL A 32 -16.07 21.70 59.34
CA VAL A 32 -14.86 21.87 58.52
C VAL A 32 -14.31 20.51 58.08
N SER A 33 -14.30 19.51 58.96
CA SER A 33 -13.84 18.15 58.66
C SER A 33 -14.72 17.47 57.60
N VAL A 34 -16.04 17.57 57.74
CA VAL A 34 -17.00 17.01 56.75
C VAL A 34 -16.86 17.70 55.39
N TYR A 35 -16.70 19.02 55.38
CA TYR A 35 -16.49 19.78 54.15
C TYR A 35 -15.20 19.36 53.43
N THR A 36 -14.10 19.23 54.19
CA THR A 36 -12.80 18.77 53.66
C THR A 36 -12.90 17.34 53.11
N ALA A 37 -13.60 16.43 53.80
CA ALA A 37 -13.83 15.07 53.32
C ALA A 37 -14.62 15.04 52.00
N ARG A 38 -15.64 15.90 51.84
CA ARG A 38 -16.39 16.03 50.59
C ARG A 38 -15.54 16.54 49.44
N ILE A 39 -14.72 17.57 49.67
CA ILE A 39 -13.79 18.09 48.64
C ILE A 39 -12.82 17.00 48.21
N ARG A 40 -12.17 16.31 49.15
CA ARG A 40 -11.23 15.22 48.82
C ARG A 40 -11.91 14.08 48.05
N SER A 41 -13.13 13.71 48.42
CA SER A 41 -13.89 12.70 47.67
C SER A 41 -14.18 13.15 46.24
N PHE A 42 -14.51 14.44 46.05
CA PHE A 42 -14.74 15.01 44.73
C PHE A 42 -13.46 15.03 43.89
N GLU A 43 -12.33 15.47 44.45
CA GLU A 43 -11.02 15.43 43.80
C GLU A 43 -10.60 14.01 43.41
N GLN A 44 -10.78 13.04 44.31
CA GLN A 44 -10.49 11.63 44.02
C GLN A 44 -11.35 11.08 42.87
N LYS A 45 -12.64 11.46 42.81
CA LYS A 45 -13.52 11.06 41.71
C LYS A 45 -13.09 11.67 40.39
N ILE A 46 -12.72 12.95 40.38
CA ILE A 46 -12.17 13.61 39.19
C ILE A 46 -10.90 12.90 38.75
N GLN A 47 -9.95 12.69 39.64
CA GLN A 47 -8.69 12.02 39.33
C GLN A 47 -8.92 10.61 38.77
N ARG A 48 -9.81 9.82 39.38
CA ARG A 48 -10.15 8.48 38.89
C ARG A 48 -10.79 8.53 37.50
N ASN A 49 -11.73 9.44 37.29
CA ASN A 49 -12.38 9.58 35.98
C ASN A 49 -11.38 10.02 34.91
N THR A 50 -10.47 10.96 35.22
CA THR A 50 -9.40 11.38 34.31
C THR A 50 -8.46 10.22 33.97
N LEU A 51 -8.04 9.44 34.97
CA LEU A 51 -7.19 8.26 34.74
C LEU A 51 -7.91 7.21 33.90
N ASN A 52 -9.19 6.94 34.16
CA ASN A 52 -9.98 5.99 33.38
C ASN A 52 -10.18 6.46 31.94
N TYR A 53 -10.40 7.77 31.72
CA TYR A 53 -10.47 8.35 30.38
C TYR A 53 -9.13 8.19 29.64
N GLN A 54 -8.01 8.56 30.26
CA GLN A 54 -6.68 8.41 29.68
C GLN A 54 -6.37 6.94 29.36
N ASN A 55 -6.77 6.04 30.25
CA ASN A 55 -6.64 4.60 30.04
C ASN A 55 -7.45 4.14 28.83
N ALA A 56 -8.75 4.45 28.77
CA ALA A 56 -9.61 4.11 27.64
C ALA A 56 -9.11 4.70 26.32
N HIS A 57 -8.59 5.93 26.33
CA HIS A 57 -7.98 6.58 25.17
C HIS A 57 -6.74 5.82 24.68
N ASN A 58 -5.80 5.48 25.57
CA ASN A 58 -4.60 4.72 25.20
C ASN A 58 -4.95 3.33 24.66
N VAL A 59 -5.96 2.67 25.23
CA VAL A 59 -6.48 1.38 24.78
C VAL A 59 -7.12 1.49 23.39
N ALA A 60 -7.89 2.55 23.13
CA ALA A 60 -8.46 2.83 21.81
C ALA A 60 -7.35 3.03 20.77
N GLN A 61 -6.32 3.81 21.13
CA GLN A 61 -5.15 4.05 20.27
C GLN A 61 -4.41 2.75 19.95
N ALA A 62 -4.21 1.87 20.93
CA ALA A 62 -3.59 0.56 20.70
C ALA A 62 -4.40 -0.29 19.70
N GLY A 63 -5.74 -0.31 19.83
CA GLY A 63 -6.62 -0.99 18.88
C GLY A 63 -6.52 -0.42 17.46
N LEU A 64 -6.54 0.92 17.34
CA LEU A 64 -6.40 1.62 16.07
C LEU A 64 -5.07 1.30 15.38
N GLU A 65 -3.95 1.36 16.11
CA GLU A 65 -2.62 1.04 15.60
C GLU A 65 -2.52 -0.43 15.14
N GLN A 66 -3.12 -1.35 15.89
CA GLN A 66 -3.21 -2.75 15.48
C GLN A 66 -4.04 -2.92 14.19
N ALA A 67 -5.10 -2.14 14.02
CA ALA A 67 -5.95 -2.19 12.81
C ALA A 67 -5.24 -1.64 11.58
N VAL A 68 -4.49 -0.56 11.72
CA VAL A 68 -3.63 -0.07 10.65
C VAL A 68 -2.56 -1.11 10.31
N GLY A 69 -1.93 -1.73 11.31
CA GLY A 69 -0.98 -2.83 11.09
C GLY A 69 -1.59 -4.02 10.33
N GLN A 70 -2.81 -4.41 10.69
CA GLN A 70 -3.57 -5.46 10.00
C GLN A 70 -3.84 -5.09 8.54
N LEU A 71 -4.24 -3.84 8.26
CA LEU A 71 -4.46 -3.37 6.88
C LEU A 71 -3.16 -3.31 6.08
N ILE A 72 -2.03 -2.93 6.69
CA ILE A 72 -0.73 -2.92 6.00
C ILE A 72 -0.35 -4.33 5.53
N GLN A 73 -0.63 -5.36 6.32
CA GLN A 73 -0.36 -6.75 5.96
C GLN A 73 -1.43 -7.35 5.03
N HIS A 74 -2.69 -6.96 5.25
CA HIS A 74 -3.85 -7.46 4.51
C HIS A 74 -4.74 -6.30 4.05
N PRO A 75 -4.37 -5.58 2.98
CA PRO A 75 -5.11 -4.43 2.46
C PRO A 75 -6.59 -4.71 2.12
N LEU A 76 -6.95 -5.96 1.83
CA LEU A 76 -8.32 -6.35 1.50
C LEU A 76 -9.17 -6.75 2.72
N TRP A 77 -8.59 -6.72 3.94
CA TRP A 77 -9.30 -7.09 5.17
C TRP A 77 -10.52 -6.19 5.44
N SER A 78 -11.70 -6.80 5.59
CA SER A 78 -12.99 -6.09 5.75
C SER A 78 -13.72 -6.42 7.05
N GLY A 79 -13.03 -7.03 8.02
CA GLY A 79 -13.62 -7.46 9.29
C GLY A 79 -13.63 -6.39 10.38
N SER A 80 -13.99 -6.81 11.58
CA SER A 80 -13.82 -6.07 12.83
C SER A 80 -12.75 -6.73 13.69
N MET A 81 -12.08 -5.98 14.55
CA MET A 81 -11.18 -6.53 15.57
C MET A 81 -11.69 -6.24 16.96
N ILE A 82 -11.56 -7.22 17.84
CA ILE A 82 -11.87 -7.10 19.25
C ILE A 82 -10.66 -7.67 19.98
N GLY A 83 -10.16 -6.95 20.98
CA GLY A 83 -9.00 -7.39 21.72
C GLY A 83 -8.86 -6.71 23.06
N ASP A 84 -7.98 -7.28 23.88
CA ASP A 84 -7.57 -6.68 25.14
C ASP A 84 -6.21 -6.03 24.95
N SER A 85 -6.08 -4.82 25.47
CA SER A 85 -4.80 -4.11 25.46
C SER A 85 -3.96 -4.56 26.65
N GLN A 86 -2.79 -5.12 26.36
CA GLN A 86 -1.75 -5.36 27.37
C GLN A 86 -1.26 -4.03 27.99
N VAL A 87 -1.41 -2.93 27.25
CA VAL A 87 -1.15 -1.56 27.73
C VAL A 87 -2.41 -1.02 28.39
N GLY A 88 -2.45 -0.96 29.71
CA GLY A 88 -3.54 -0.35 30.47
C GLY A 88 -4.66 -1.29 30.94
N ALA A 89 -4.62 -2.59 30.59
CA ALA A 89 -5.59 -3.60 31.06
C ALA A 89 -7.07 -3.31 30.71
N GLY A 90 -7.31 -2.63 29.59
CA GLY A 90 -8.66 -2.37 29.04
C GLY A 90 -8.94 -3.17 27.76
N SER A 91 -10.13 -2.99 27.19
CA SER A 91 -10.55 -3.66 25.94
C SER A 91 -10.81 -2.66 24.83
N TYR A 92 -10.60 -3.05 23.59
CA TYR A 92 -10.94 -2.26 22.41
C TYR A 92 -11.79 -3.04 21.42
N GLU A 93 -12.56 -2.31 20.62
CA GLU A 93 -13.27 -2.78 19.43
C GLU A 93 -12.92 -1.85 18.28
N VAL A 94 -12.49 -2.39 17.13
CA VAL A 94 -12.24 -1.61 15.92
C VAL A 94 -13.16 -2.08 14.81
N GLY A 95 -13.91 -1.15 14.24
CA GLY A 95 -14.65 -1.31 13.00
C GLY A 95 -14.02 -0.52 11.86
N LEU A 96 -14.34 -0.89 10.63
CA LEU A 96 -13.90 -0.16 9.44
C LEU A 96 -15.07 0.10 8.49
N SER A 97 -14.97 1.18 7.72
CA SER A 97 -15.85 1.46 6.58
C SER A 97 -15.00 1.84 5.37
N ARG A 98 -15.46 1.50 4.16
CA ARG A 98 -14.70 1.67 2.92
C ARG A 98 -15.48 2.54 1.94
N GLN A 99 -14.79 3.45 1.29
CA GLN A 99 -15.35 4.32 0.26
C GLN A 99 -14.40 4.40 -0.93
N ALA A 100 -14.89 4.06 -2.13
CA ALA A 100 -14.13 4.21 -3.36
C ALA A 100 -13.94 5.69 -3.70
N ILE A 101 -12.73 6.04 -4.15
CA ILE A 101 -12.38 7.39 -4.60
C ILE A 101 -12.54 7.45 -6.12
N VAL A 102 -13.58 8.13 -6.60
CA VAL A 102 -14.05 8.08 -8.00
C VAL A 102 -13.23 8.96 -8.96
N GLN A 103 -12.30 9.77 -8.44
CA GLN A 103 -11.53 10.75 -9.23
C GLN A 103 -10.07 10.34 -9.49
N SER A 104 -9.64 9.14 -9.07
CA SER A 104 -8.27 8.69 -9.30
C SER A 104 -8.12 7.95 -10.64
N VAL A 105 -6.91 8.00 -11.19
CA VAL A 105 -6.51 7.28 -12.42
C VAL A 105 -6.47 5.76 -12.18
N VAL A 106 -6.26 5.37 -10.92
CA VAL A 106 -6.25 3.99 -10.43
C VAL A 106 -7.29 3.80 -9.33
N PRO A 107 -7.79 2.57 -9.08
CA PRO A 107 -8.79 2.36 -8.05
C PRO A 107 -8.21 2.61 -6.66
N GLU A 108 -8.65 3.68 -6.00
CA GLU A 108 -8.28 4.01 -4.63
C GLU A 108 -9.46 3.83 -3.68
N VAL A 109 -9.17 3.42 -2.44
CA VAL A 109 -10.18 3.21 -1.41
C VAL A 109 -9.79 3.94 -0.12
N LEU A 110 -10.63 4.86 0.31
CA LEU A 110 -10.57 5.44 1.65
C LEU A 110 -11.16 4.44 2.65
N VAL A 111 -10.42 4.15 3.72
CA VAL A 111 -10.85 3.28 4.81
C VAL A 111 -10.85 4.08 6.11
N SER A 112 -12.03 4.31 6.67
CA SER A 112 -12.17 4.95 7.98
C SER A 112 -12.22 3.87 9.06
N LEU A 113 -11.20 3.87 9.93
CA LEU A 113 -11.08 2.99 11.09
C LEU A 113 -11.66 3.70 12.31
N THR A 114 -12.63 3.09 12.98
CA THR A 114 -13.21 3.60 14.23
C THR A 114 -12.87 2.65 15.37
N ALA A 115 -12.06 3.11 16.33
CA ALA A 115 -11.68 2.35 17.51
C ALA A 115 -12.44 2.85 18.75
N ARG A 116 -13.03 1.92 19.50
CA ARG A 116 -13.70 2.17 20.78
C ARG A 116 -12.89 1.51 21.89
N GLY A 117 -12.25 2.31 22.75
CA GLY A 117 -11.53 1.82 23.92
C GLY A 117 -12.39 1.89 25.17
N ARG A 118 -12.24 0.89 26.05
CA ARG A 118 -12.87 0.83 27.37
C ARG A 118 -11.80 0.73 28.45
N SER A 119 -11.97 1.47 29.55
CA SER A 119 -11.08 1.35 30.71
C SER A 119 -11.15 -0.03 31.34
N ALA A 120 -10.15 -0.38 32.15
CA ALA A 120 -10.10 -1.67 32.86
C ALA A 120 -11.36 -1.98 33.70
N ASP A 121 -12.00 -0.96 34.26
CA ASP A 121 -13.25 -1.08 35.02
C ASP A 121 -14.52 -1.01 34.14
N GLY A 122 -14.37 -0.80 32.83
CA GLY A 122 -15.45 -0.68 31.86
C GLY A 122 -16.29 0.60 31.96
N LEU A 123 -15.93 1.52 32.87
CA LEU A 123 -16.73 2.72 33.14
C LEU A 123 -16.46 3.87 32.17
N ALA A 124 -15.21 4.05 31.73
CA ALA A 124 -14.85 5.04 30.72
C ALA A 124 -14.83 4.40 29.32
N ARG A 125 -15.29 5.18 28.34
CA ARG A 125 -15.30 4.82 26.92
C ARG A 125 -14.80 6.00 26.12
N VAL A 126 -13.92 5.74 25.15
CA VAL A 126 -13.37 6.72 24.23
C VAL A 126 -13.49 6.18 22.82
N ASN A 127 -13.94 7.01 21.88
CA ASN A 127 -14.05 6.67 20.47
C ASN A 127 -13.08 7.55 19.68
N ILE A 128 -12.16 6.92 18.98
CA ILE A 128 -11.26 7.63 18.07
C ILE A 128 -11.43 7.10 16.66
N GLN A 129 -11.10 7.92 15.67
CA GLN A 129 -11.13 7.55 14.26
C GLN A 129 -9.84 8.01 13.57
N GLU A 130 -9.40 7.24 12.58
CA GLU A 130 -8.38 7.64 11.62
C GLU A 130 -8.72 7.06 10.24
N ASP A 131 -8.36 7.79 9.20
CA ASP A 131 -8.55 7.34 7.82
C ASP A 131 -7.22 6.89 7.21
N VAL A 132 -7.27 5.81 6.43
CA VAL A 132 -6.17 5.33 5.59
C VAL A 132 -6.62 5.21 4.14
N ILE A 133 -5.72 5.38 3.19
CA ILE A 133 -5.96 5.13 1.77
C ILE A 133 -5.28 3.83 1.40
N ILE A 134 -6.00 3.03 0.61
CA ILE A 134 -5.48 1.85 -0.05
C ILE A 134 -5.42 2.13 -1.55
N ALA A 135 -4.23 2.06 -2.11
CA ALA A 135 -3.97 2.33 -3.52
C ALA A 135 -3.04 1.24 -4.11
N PRO A 136 -3.13 0.93 -5.41
CA PRO A 136 -2.18 0.05 -6.06
C PRO A 136 -0.77 0.66 -6.08
N LEU A 137 0.24 -0.21 -6.09
CA LEU A 137 1.65 0.17 -6.25
C LEU A 137 1.87 0.84 -7.62
N LEU A 138 1.18 0.35 -8.65
CA LEU A 138 1.21 0.95 -9.98
C LEU A 138 0.23 2.11 -10.04
N GLN A 139 0.76 3.29 -10.34
CA GLN A 139 -0.03 4.50 -10.60
C GLN A 139 -0.63 4.51 -12.01
N ARG A 140 -0.02 3.78 -12.94
CA ARG A 140 -0.46 3.65 -14.33
C ARG A 140 -0.10 2.29 -14.89
N LEU A 141 -0.97 1.76 -15.75
CA LEU A 141 -0.66 0.58 -16.57
C LEU A 141 -0.10 1.04 -17.93
N PRO A 142 0.94 0.37 -18.46
CA PRO A 142 1.42 0.59 -19.82
C PRO A 142 0.28 0.52 -20.85
N PRO A 143 0.05 1.58 -21.67
CA PRO A 143 -0.93 1.52 -22.75
C PRO A 143 -0.53 0.56 -23.89
N ALA A 144 0.74 0.20 -24.00
CA ALA A 144 1.26 -0.73 -25.01
C ALA A 144 1.90 -1.96 -24.33
N PRO A 145 1.90 -3.14 -24.96
CA PRO A 145 2.63 -4.31 -24.45
C PRO A 145 4.14 -4.06 -24.42
N VAL A 146 4.68 -3.14 -25.23
CA VAL A 146 6.09 -2.74 -25.14
C VAL A 146 6.20 -1.23 -25.02
N MET A 147 6.86 -0.75 -23.97
CA MET A 147 7.27 0.64 -23.82
C MET A 147 8.76 0.77 -23.54
N THR A 148 9.45 1.69 -24.19
CA THR A 148 10.86 1.94 -23.87
C THR A 148 11.28 3.39 -24.08
N ASN A 149 12.11 3.90 -23.16
CA ASN A 149 12.76 5.21 -23.34
C ASN A 149 14.10 5.11 -24.10
N SER A 150 14.49 3.90 -24.50
CA SER A 150 15.81 3.59 -25.02
C SER A 150 15.73 3.03 -26.44
N LYS A 151 16.90 2.92 -27.09
CA LYS A 151 17.00 2.39 -28.45
C LYS A 151 16.61 0.91 -28.50
N VAL A 152 15.85 0.56 -29.54
CA VAL A 152 15.56 -0.82 -29.91
C VAL A 152 16.53 -1.25 -30.99
N SER A 153 17.22 -2.37 -30.80
CA SER A 153 18.15 -2.91 -31.79
C SER A 153 17.43 -3.27 -33.09
N PRO A 154 17.98 -2.95 -34.28
CA PRO A 154 17.42 -3.42 -35.55
C PRO A 154 17.47 -4.94 -35.70
N ALA A 155 18.36 -5.60 -34.96
CA ALA A 155 18.49 -7.05 -34.96
C ALA A 155 17.47 -7.76 -34.05
N LEU A 156 16.75 -7.02 -33.19
CA LEU A 156 15.73 -7.62 -32.32
C LEU A 156 14.53 -8.08 -33.16
N ALA A 157 14.33 -9.39 -33.21
CA ALA A 157 13.12 -9.97 -33.76
C ALA A 157 11.98 -9.88 -32.73
N PHE A 158 10.78 -9.45 -33.11
CA PHE A 158 9.65 -9.40 -32.17
C PHE A 158 8.32 -9.93 -32.71
N THR A 159 7.49 -10.44 -31.81
CA THR A 159 6.06 -10.71 -32.03
C THR A 159 5.24 -10.05 -30.94
N LEU A 160 4.38 -9.10 -31.32
CA LEU A 160 3.59 -8.30 -30.39
C LEU A 160 2.10 -8.49 -30.65
N VAL A 161 1.34 -8.77 -29.60
CA VAL A 161 -0.12 -8.66 -29.65
C VAL A 161 -0.52 -7.35 -29.02
N ALA A 162 -1.12 -6.47 -29.84
CA ALA A 162 -1.45 -5.11 -29.47
C ALA A 162 -2.42 -5.04 -28.28
N ASN A 163 -2.30 -3.98 -27.48
CA ASN A 163 -3.42 -3.57 -26.63
C ASN A 163 -4.49 -2.97 -27.54
N PRO A 164 -5.69 -3.57 -27.67
CA PRO A 164 -6.72 -3.09 -28.58
C PRO A 164 -7.24 -1.67 -28.26
N ASN A 165 -7.00 -1.18 -27.04
CA ASN A 165 -7.45 0.14 -26.58
C ASN A 165 -6.27 1.03 -26.16
N GLY A 166 -5.05 0.75 -26.61
CA GLY A 166 -3.84 1.37 -26.06
C GLY A 166 -3.69 2.86 -26.40
N ALA A 167 -4.24 3.31 -27.54
CA ALA A 167 -4.25 4.72 -27.92
C ALA A 167 -5.66 5.35 -27.83
N GLY A 168 -6.57 4.72 -27.09
CA GLY A 168 -7.99 5.07 -27.01
C GLY A 168 -8.87 3.88 -27.39
N GLU A 169 -10.18 4.01 -27.15
CA GLU A 169 -11.14 2.93 -27.42
C GLU A 169 -11.11 2.50 -28.90
N GLY A 170 -10.83 1.22 -29.14
CA GLY A 170 -10.72 0.64 -30.48
C GLY A 170 -9.46 1.03 -31.27
N VAL A 171 -8.50 1.73 -30.65
CA VAL A 171 -7.24 2.13 -31.29
C VAL A 171 -6.10 1.26 -30.75
N PRO A 172 -5.66 0.23 -31.50
CA PRO A 172 -4.64 -0.69 -31.03
C PRO A 172 -3.28 -0.01 -30.91
N LEU A 173 -2.53 -0.34 -29.85
CA LEU A 173 -1.15 0.09 -29.64
C LEU A 173 -0.28 -1.11 -29.26
N SER A 174 0.75 -1.36 -30.07
CA SER A 174 1.71 -2.46 -29.91
C SER A 174 3.02 -1.99 -29.30
N MET A 175 3.45 -0.77 -29.63
CA MET A 175 4.71 -0.24 -29.11
C MET A 175 4.64 1.26 -28.95
N TRP A 176 5.19 1.76 -27.83
CA TRP A 176 5.36 3.18 -27.59
C TRP A 176 6.80 3.46 -27.16
N THR A 177 7.52 4.28 -27.92
CA THR A 177 8.94 4.53 -27.66
C THR A 177 9.30 6.01 -27.64
N LYS A 178 10.29 6.36 -26.81
CA LYS A 178 10.90 7.70 -26.83
C LYS A 178 11.79 7.90 -28.06
N GLU A 179 12.60 6.90 -28.35
CA GLU A 179 13.57 6.91 -29.44
C GLU A 179 12.95 6.38 -30.74
N PRO A 180 13.48 6.74 -31.92
CA PRO A 180 13.03 6.16 -33.19
C PRO A 180 13.28 4.66 -33.25
N LEU A 181 12.36 3.94 -33.89
CA LEU A 181 12.65 2.60 -34.35
C LEU A 181 13.52 2.64 -35.62
N PRO A 182 14.41 1.65 -35.80
CA PRO A 182 15.36 1.66 -36.91
C PRO A 182 14.67 1.37 -38.24
N GLY A 183 14.50 2.40 -39.06
CA GLY A 183 13.97 2.28 -40.42
C GLY A 183 12.44 2.14 -40.49
N ALA A 184 11.93 1.99 -41.72
CA ALA A 184 10.50 1.80 -42.00
C ALA A 184 10.07 0.33 -41.91
N ALA A 185 10.94 -0.60 -42.31
CA ALA A 185 10.74 -2.03 -42.19
C ALA A 185 11.20 -2.52 -40.82
N LEU A 186 10.38 -3.32 -40.16
CA LEU A 186 10.66 -3.85 -38.83
C LEU A 186 11.10 -5.31 -38.91
N ASN A 187 12.07 -5.68 -38.08
CA ASN A 187 12.40 -7.08 -37.83
C ASN A 187 11.40 -7.64 -36.80
N GLY A 188 10.17 -7.86 -37.21
CA GLY A 188 9.14 -8.33 -36.30
C GLY A 188 7.74 -8.13 -36.84
N ILE A 189 6.76 -8.47 -36.03
CA ILE A 189 5.36 -8.34 -36.39
C ILE A 189 4.50 -7.94 -35.19
N SER A 190 3.50 -7.10 -35.46
CA SER A 190 2.42 -6.82 -34.52
C SER A 190 1.07 -7.18 -35.12
N CYS A 191 0.11 -7.56 -34.30
CA CYS A 191 -1.23 -7.94 -34.73
C CYS A 191 -2.24 -7.86 -33.59
N ALA A 192 -3.52 -8.01 -33.91
CA ALA A 192 -4.56 -8.19 -32.91
C ALA A 192 -4.53 -9.61 -32.30
N VAL A 193 -5.21 -9.75 -31.16
CA VAL A 193 -5.32 -11.01 -30.42
C VAL A 193 -5.92 -12.13 -31.31
N TYR A 194 -6.92 -11.80 -32.12
CA TYR A 194 -7.60 -12.77 -32.98
C TYR A 194 -6.68 -13.32 -34.06
N GLU A 195 -5.97 -12.46 -34.79
CA GLU A 195 -4.99 -12.83 -35.81
C GLU A 195 -3.86 -13.67 -35.22
N TYR A 196 -3.44 -13.40 -33.98
CA TYR A 196 -2.44 -14.21 -33.29
C TYR A 196 -2.95 -15.61 -32.99
N GLN A 197 -4.14 -15.72 -32.39
CA GLN A 197 -4.73 -17.01 -32.02
C GLN A 197 -5.07 -17.89 -33.23
N THR A 198 -5.38 -17.28 -34.37
CA THR A 198 -5.71 -17.97 -35.62
C THR A 198 -4.52 -18.18 -36.54
N GLY A 199 -3.31 -17.75 -36.15
CA GLY A 199 -2.09 -17.94 -36.94
C GLY A 199 -1.99 -17.03 -38.18
N HIS A 200 -2.72 -15.92 -38.20
CA HIS A 200 -2.80 -14.99 -39.33
C HIS A 200 -1.97 -13.71 -39.18
N CYS A 201 -1.21 -13.52 -38.09
CA CYS A 201 -0.38 -12.33 -37.91
C CYS A 201 0.52 -12.04 -39.11
N ALA A 202 1.21 -13.04 -39.66
CA ALA A 202 2.11 -12.87 -40.81
C ALA A 202 1.46 -12.20 -42.05
N THR A 203 0.15 -12.41 -42.23
CA THR A 203 -0.61 -11.95 -43.40
C THR A 203 -1.55 -10.79 -43.10
N ARG A 204 -1.95 -10.60 -41.84
CA ARG A 204 -2.96 -9.62 -41.39
C ARG A 204 -2.46 -8.79 -40.20
N GLY A 205 -1.14 -8.68 -40.05
CA GLY A 205 -0.50 -7.88 -39.02
C GLY A 205 -0.67 -6.38 -39.25
N TYR A 206 -0.53 -5.59 -38.19
CA TYR A 206 -0.60 -4.14 -38.24
C TYR A 206 0.74 -3.53 -38.70
N SER A 207 1.84 -3.99 -38.12
CA SER A 207 3.20 -3.57 -38.45
C SER A 207 4.10 -4.77 -38.67
N GLY A 208 5.13 -4.62 -39.51
CA GLY A 208 6.19 -5.60 -39.65
C GLY A 208 7.20 -5.27 -40.76
N ALA A 209 7.70 -6.30 -41.45
CA ALA A 209 8.69 -6.13 -42.52
C ALA A 209 8.18 -5.27 -43.70
N ALA A 210 6.87 -5.23 -43.93
CA ALA A 210 6.25 -4.41 -44.97
C ALA A 210 6.15 -2.91 -44.58
N GLY A 211 6.29 -2.57 -43.30
CA GLY A 211 6.18 -1.19 -42.83
C GLY A 211 5.67 -1.07 -41.39
N LYS A 212 5.74 0.16 -40.86
CA LYS A 212 5.12 0.59 -39.60
C LYS A 212 3.68 1.03 -39.84
N GLY A 213 2.73 0.40 -39.16
CA GLY A 213 1.33 0.80 -39.06
C GLY A 213 1.10 1.85 -37.96
N LEU A 214 -0.17 2.23 -37.77
CA LEU A 214 -0.57 3.22 -36.76
C LEU A 214 -0.53 2.69 -35.32
N ASP A 215 -0.32 1.38 -35.14
CA ASP A 215 -0.21 0.73 -33.83
C ASP A 215 1.18 0.89 -33.18
N ILE A 216 2.09 1.60 -33.84
CA ILE A 216 3.41 1.92 -33.32
C ILE A 216 3.54 3.43 -33.22
N VAL A 217 3.88 3.92 -32.03
CA VAL A 217 4.19 5.32 -31.78
C VAL A 217 5.66 5.39 -31.37
N ASP A 218 6.54 5.69 -32.32
CA ASP A 218 7.96 5.95 -32.07
C ASP A 218 8.27 7.45 -32.07
N GLN A 219 9.45 7.83 -31.55
CA GLN A 219 9.86 9.24 -31.40
C GLN A 219 8.85 10.11 -30.64
N SER A 220 8.13 9.53 -29.68
CA SER A 220 7.01 10.21 -29.05
C SER A 220 7.46 11.38 -28.17
N ALA A 221 6.96 12.57 -28.49
CA ALA A 221 7.12 13.75 -27.64
C ALA A 221 6.40 13.59 -26.29
N GLN A 222 5.31 12.81 -26.26
CA GLN A 222 4.49 12.55 -25.07
C GLN A 222 5.00 11.38 -24.22
N PHE A 223 6.08 10.71 -24.64
CA PHE A 223 6.64 9.62 -23.88
C PHE A 223 7.21 10.14 -22.53
N PRO A 224 6.92 9.46 -21.40
CA PRO A 224 7.32 9.93 -20.07
C PRO A 224 8.84 10.10 -19.94
N GLY A 225 9.26 11.18 -19.28
CA GLY A 225 10.69 11.45 -19.04
C GLY A 225 11.31 10.52 -18.01
N ASP A 226 10.54 10.13 -17.00
CA ASP A 226 10.93 9.20 -15.93
C ASP A 226 9.91 8.05 -15.90
N LEU A 227 10.38 6.84 -16.22
CA LEU A 227 9.53 5.65 -16.26
C LEU A 227 9.20 5.12 -14.86
N ASN A 228 10.08 5.32 -13.87
CA ASN A 228 9.77 4.93 -12.50
C ASN A 228 8.65 5.82 -11.94
N ASP A 229 8.76 7.14 -12.16
CA ASP A 229 7.75 8.09 -11.69
C ASP A 229 6.41 7.84 -12.38
N TRP A 230 6.42 7.64 -13.70
CA TRP A 230 5.21 7.38 -14.45
C TRP A 230 4.50 6.08 -14.06
N LEU A 231 5.26 4.99 -13.79
CA LEU A 231 4.70 3.69 -13.40
C LEU A 231 4.30 3.65 -11.92
N PHE A 232 5.13 4.16 -11.02
CA PHE A 232 5.06 3.91 -9.58
C PHE A 232 4.88 5.17 -8.73
N GLY A 233 4.99 6.36 -9.31
CA GLY A 233 5.02 7.63 -8.57
C GLY A 233 6.29 7.82 -7.73
N ILE A 234 7.38 7.14 -8.11
CA ILE A 234 8.68 7.18 -7.43
C ILE A 234 9.72 7.62 -8.45
N ALA A 235 10.43 8.71 -8.20
CA ALA A 235 11.48 9.19 -9.09
C ALA A 235 12.56 8.11 -9.32
N GLU A 236 13.17 8.10 -10.52
CA GLU A 236 14.22 7.15 -10.88
C GLU A 236 15.44 7.26 -9.95
N SER A 237 15.74 8.46 -9.43
CA SER A 237 16.78 8.67 -8.41
C SER A 237 16.49 7.92 -7.09
N ASP A 238 15.23 7.71 -6.77
CA ASP A 238 14.75 7.07 -5.54
C ASP A 238 14.37 5.59 -5.76
N TRP A 239 14.91 4.96 -6.81
CA TRP A 239 14.63 3.55 -7.13
C TRP A 239 14.87 2.58 -5.95
N ARG A 240 15.76 2.93 -5.00
CA ARG A 240 15.99 2.14 -3.78
C ARG A 240 14.76 2.08 -2.89
N TYR A 241 13.94 3.12 -2.89
CA TYR A 241 12.65 3.11 -2.21
C TYR A 241 11.70 2.12 -2.90
N LEU A 242 11.62 2.11 -4.23
CA LEU A 242 10.85 1.10 -4.97
C LEU A 242 11.33 -0.33 -4.66
N LEU A 243 12.65 -0.56 -4.59
CA LEU A 243 13.23 -1.83 -4.13
C LEU A 243 12.74 -2.21 -2.72
N SER A 244 12.71 -1.26 -1.77
CA SER A 244 12.22 -1.54 -0.41
C SER A 244 10.75 -1.94 -0.33
N LEU A 245 9.97 -1.63 -1.36
CA LEU A 245 8.55 -2.03 -1.47
C LEU A 245 8.37 -3.43 -2.06
N SER A 246 9.45 -4.12 -2.46
CA SER A 246 9.35 -5.45 -3.06
C SER A 246 8.85 -6.50 -2.06
N ASN A 247 7.96 -7.38 -2.55
CA ASN A 247 7.48 -8.54 -1.81
C ASN A 247 8.54 -9.65 -1.78
N ALA A 248 9.41 -9.70 -2.78
CA ALA A 248 10.52 -10.64 -2.86
C ALA A 248 11.75 -10.01 -3.53
N TYR A 249 12.93 -10.40 -3.06
CA TYR A 249 14.22 -10.03 -3.65
C TYR A 249 14.99 -11.31 -4.01
N ALA A 250 15.56 -11.34 -5.22
CA ALA A 250 16.40 -12.44 -5.70
C ALA A 250 17.53 -11.89 -6.58
N THR A 251 18.53 -12.73 -6.85
CA THR A 251 19.65 -12.43 -7.78
C THR A 251 19.47 -13.08 -9.15
N THR A 252 18.50 -13.99 -9.26
CA THR A 252 18.10 -14.75 -10.45
C THR A 252 16.60 -15.05 -10.34
N CYS A 253 16.00 -15.62 -11.39
CA CYS A 253 14.61 -16.05 -11.41
C CYS A 253 14.38 -17.49 -10.89
N ASP A 254 15.42 -18.13 -10.37
CA ASP A 254 15.32 -19.46 -9.77
C ASP A 254 14.38 -19.44 -8.56
N GLY A 255 13.46 -20.42 -8.52
CA GLY A 255 12.46 -20.53 -7.46
C GLY A 255 11.21 -19.67 -7.67
N LEU A 256 11.15 -18.84 -8.71
CA LEU A 256 9.93 -18.17 -9.14
C LEU A 256 9.06 -19.14 -9.96
N ASP A 257 7.76 -19.13 -9.71
CA ASP A 257 6.80 -20.09 -10.24
C ASP A 257 5.39 -19.48 -10.44
N ARG A 258 4.40 -20.32 -10.74
CA ARG A 258 3.00 -19.89 -10.99
C ARG A 258 2.31 -19.27 -9.77
N ALA A 259 2.80 -19.55 -8.57
CA ALA A 259 2.27 -19.01 -7.32
C ALA A 259 2.94 -17.68 -6.91
N SER A 260 4.05 -17.33 -7.57
CA SER A 260 4.71 -16.03 -7.39
C SER A 260 3.76 -14.88 -7.74
N GLY A 261 3.80 -13.80 -6.96
CA GLY A 261 2.92 -12.66 -7.10
C GLY A 261 3.50 -11.41 -6.43
N GLY A 262 2.94 -10.24 -6.72
CA GLY A 262 3.43 -8.99 -6.14
C GLY A 262 4.61 -8.37 -6.90
N LEU A 263 5.31 -7.44 -6.25
CA LEU A 263 6.53 -6.81 -6.74
C LEU A 263 7.73 -7.70 -6.43
N ILE A 264 8.36 -8.25 -7.45
CA ILE A 264 9.53 -9.11 -7.34
C ILE A 264 10.73 -8.38 -7.94
N TRP A 265 11.78 -8.22 -7.15
CA TRP A 265 13.01 -7.56 -7.57
C TRP A 265 14.12 -8.57 -7.81
N VAL A 266 14.55 -8.72 -9.06
CA VAL A 266 15.66 -9.58 -9.46
C VAL A 266 16.85 -8.72 -9.81
N SER A 267 17.89 -8.74 -8.98
CA SER A 267 19.14 -8.01 -9.24
C SER A 267 20.17 -8.92 -9.90
N GLY A 268 20.13 -9.00 -11.22
CA GLY A 268 20.98 -9.88 -12.02
C GLY A 268 20.23 -10.50 -13.19
N ASN A 269 20.82 -11.53 -13.79
CA ASN A 269 20.23 -12.21 -14.94
C ASN A 269 19.06 -13.09 -14.49
N CYS A 270 17.91 -12.92 -15.12
CA CYS A 270 16.73 -13.73 -14.95
C CYS A 270 16.68 -14.80 -16.03
N LYS A 271 16.78 -16.08 -15.65
CA LYS A 271 16.57 -17.21 -16.55
C LYS A 271 15.27 -17.91 -16.19
N VAL A 272 14.40 -18.08 -17.18
CA VAL A 272 13.11 -18.77 -17.01
C VAL A 272 13.18 -20.10 -17.77
N ALA A 273 13.02 -21.20 -17.03
CA ALA A 273 13.18 -22.55 -17.57
C ALA A 273 12.08 -22.92 -18.57
N ARG A 274 12.36 -23.91 -19.42
CA ARG A 274 11.42 -24.45 -20.41
C ARG A 274 10.14 -24.92 -19.72
N ASP A 275 8.98 -24.67 -20.33
CA ASP A 275 7.65 -25.06 -19.83
C ASP A 275 7.29 -24.52 -18.42
N SER A 276 8.08 -23.58 -17.89
CA SER A 276 7.83 -22.96 -16.60
C SER A 276 7.03 -21.66 -16.75
N ALA A 277 6.45 -21.20 -15.65
CA ALA A 277 5.76 -19.92 -15.64
C ALA A 277 6.03 -19.17 -14.34
N ILE A 278 6.23 -17.85 -14.44
CA ILE A 278 6.30 -16.92 -13.31
C ILE A 278 4.99 -16.15 -13.26
N GLY A 279 4.31 -16.25 -12.13
CA GLY A 279 2.96 -15.75 -11.94
C GLY A 279 1.90 -16.51 -12.73
N SER A 280 0.67 -16.01 -12.64
CA SER A 280 -0.47 -16.53 -13.38
C SER A 280 -1.45 -15.41 -13.74
N GLN A 281 -2.51 -15.73 -14.48
CA GLN A 281 -3.55 -14.75 -14.80
C GLN A 281 -4.26 -14.19 -13.55
N HIS A 282 -4.32 -14.94 -12.45
CA HIS A 282 -4.98 -14.54 -11.19
C HIS A 282 -4.00 -14.05 -10.12
N ALA A 283 -2.70 -14.29 -10.31
CA ALA A 283 -1.63 -13.79 -9.46
C ALA A 283 -0.52 -13.27 -10.37
N PRO A 284 -0.75 -12.13 -11.05
CA PRO A 284 0.27 -11.56 -11.92
C PRO A 284 1.45 -11.00 -11.10
N VAL A 285 2.57 -10.75 -11.76
CA VAL A 285 3.77 -10.19 -11.12
C VAL A 285 4.12 -8.82 -11.68
N VAL A 286 4.64 -7.94 -10.83
CA VAL A 286 5.50 -6.84 -11.27
C VAL A 286 6.94 -7.34 -11.10
N LEU A 287 7.55 -7.81 -12.18
CA LEU A 287 8.90 -8.36 -12.17
C LEU A 287 9.90 -7.28 -12.59
N VAL A 288 10.66 -6.75 -11.65
CA VAL A 288 11.77 -5.84 -11.94
C VAL A 288 13.03 -6.65 -12.17
N ILE A 289 13.60 -6.55 -13.38
CA ILE A 289 14.91 -7.11 -13.70
C ILE A 289 15.90 -5.96 -13.65
N HIS A 290 16.63 -5.87 -12.55
CA HIS A 290 17.57 -4.81 -12.23
C HIS A 290 18.99 -5.18 -12.66
N ASN A 291 19.59 -4.38 -13.53
CA ASN A 291 20.99 -4.50 -13.97
C ASN A 291 21.39 -5.90 -14.48
N GLY A 292 20.47 -6.61 -15.14
CA GLY A 292 20.74 -7.91 -15.74
C GLY A 292 19.85 -8.19 -16.94
N GLY A 293 20.07 -9.32 -17.60
CA GLY A 293 19.32 -9.77 -18.78
C GLY A 293 18.14 -10.67 -18.46
N LEU A 294 17.27 -10.88 -19.45
CA LEU A 294 16.17 -11.85 -19.41
C LEU A 294 16.39 -12.91 -20.48
N GLU A 295 16.48 -14.17 -20.07
CA GLU A 295 16.51 -15.34 -20.96
C GLU A 295 15.30 -16.22 -20.65
N MET A 296 14.46 -16.47 -21.66
CA MET A 296 13.31 -17.36 -21.52
C MET A 296 13.45 -18.54 -22.46
N ALA A 297 13.56 -19.75 -21.90
CA ALA A 297 13.60 -20.98 -22.69
C ALA A 297 12.21 -21.31 -23.28
N GLY A 298 12.15 -22.23 -24.25
CA GLY A 298 10.93 -22.48 -25.02
C GLY A 298 9.68 -22.72 -24.16
N ASP A 299 8.56 -22.15 -24.59
CA ASP A 299 7.26 -22.22 -23.91
C ASP A 299 7.22 -21.65 -22.47
N ALA A 300 8.28 -20.99 -22.00
CA ALA A 300 8.28 -20.26 -20.73
C ALA A 300 7.29 -19.08 -20.76
N ARG A 301 6.64 -18.80 -19.63
CA ARG A 301 5.64 -17.72 -19.54
C ARG A 301 5.89 -16.81 -18.35
N ILE A 302 5.75 -15.50 -18.55
CA ILE A 302 5.64 -14.54 -17.44
C ILE A 302 4.25 -13.91 -17.54
N TYR A 303 3.47 -13.95 -16.47
CA TYR A 303 2.18 -13.27 -16.39
C TYR A 303 2.32 -12.00 -15.58
N GLY A 304 2.32 -10.84 -16.23
CA GLY A 304 2.37 -9.55 -15.55
C GLY A 304 3.13 -8.47 -16.29
N LEU A 305 3.67 -7.54 -15.52
CA LEU A 305 4.50 -6.44 -15.99
C LEU A 305 5.96 -6.77 -15.73
N VAL A 306 6.76 -6.90 -16.79
CA VAL A 306 8.21 -6.96 -16.68
C VAL A 306 8.76 -5.55 -16.81
N TYR A 307 9.48 -5.09 -15.79
CA TYR A 307 10.21 -3.84 -15.84
C TYR A 307 11.72 -4.10 -15.96
N PHE A 308 12.22 -3.93 -17.18
CA PHE A 308 13.63 -4.11 -17.52
C PHE A 308 14.42 -2.86 -17.15
N PHE A 309 14.85 -2.83 -15.89
CA PHE A 309 15.36 -1.65 -15.23
C PHE A 309 16.89 -1.64 -15.14
N ARG A 310 17.49 -0.52 -15.52
CA ARG A 310 18.91 -0.22 -15.34
C ARG A 310 19.04 1.01 -14.47
N ALA A 311 19.75 0.87 -13.36
CA ALA A 311 20.01 2.01 -12.49
C ALA A 311 20.93 3.04 -13.19
N PRO A 312 20.81 4.35 -12.87
CA PRO A 312 21.59 5.41 -13.53
C PRO A 312 23.12 5.27 -13.45
N ASP A 313 23.63 4.60 -12.41
CA ASP A 313 25.05 4.34 -12.16
C ASP A 313 25.58 3.11 -12.90
N HIS A 314 24.70 2.25 -13.42
CA HIS A 314 25.10 1.05 -14.13
C HIS A 314 25.51 1.34 -15.59
N ARG A 315 26.53 0.61 -16.08
CA ARG A 315 27.08 0.75 -17.44
C ARG A 315 27.13 -0.57 -18.21
N GLY A 316 26.78 -1.68 -17.57
CA GLY A 316 26.72 -2.99 -18.23
C GLY A 316 25.63 -3.05 -19.30
N LYS A 317 25.84 -3.95 -20.27
CA LYS A 317 24.83 -4.31 -21.25
C LYS A 317 24.00 -5.46 -20.72
N SER A 318 22.72 -5.42 -21.03
CA SER A 318 21.78 -6.49 -20.73
C SER A 318 20.95 -6.76 -21.98
N ALA A 319 20.67 -8.02 -22.25
CA ALA A 319 19.87 -8.44 -23.38
C ALA A 319 18.57 -9.11 -22.90
N ILE A 320 17.57 -9.08 -23.77
CA ILE A 320 16.37 -9.90 -23.64
C ILE A 320 16.42 -10.91 -24.77
N ASN A 321 16.25 -12.19 -24.45
CA ASN A 321 16.14 -13.26 -25.45
C ASN A 321 15.08 -14.27 -25.04
N MET A 322 14.26 -14.68 -26.00
CA MET A 322 13.15 -15.60 -25.82
C MET A 322 13.20 -16.68 -26.89
N ASP A 323 13.27 -17.93 -26.48
CA ASP A 323 13.12 -19.07 -27.40
C ASP A 323 11.69 -19.16 -27.94
N THR A 324 11.50 -19.95 -28.99
CA THR A 324 10.19 -20.25 -29.58
C THR A 324 9.15 -20.64 -28.52
N GLY A 325 7.98 -20.03 -28.58
CA GLY A 325 6.86 -20.28 -27.66
C GLY A 325 6.96 -19.55 -26.32
N ALA A 326 8.14 -19.03 -25.95
CA ALA A 326 8.28 -18.21 -24.76
C ALA A 326 7.61 -16.85 -24.94
N ALA A 327 6.91 -16.36 -23.92
CA ALA A 327 6.18 -15.11 -24.01
C ALA A 327 5.94 -14.43 -22.66
N ILE A 328 5.96 -13.10 -22.67
CA ILE A 328 5.36 -12.29 -21.60
C ILE A 328 3.88 -12.10 -21.94
N ARG A 329 2.99 -12.55 -21.06
CA ARG A 329 1.56 -12.21 -21.10
C ARG A 329 1.34 -11.01 -20.20
N GLY A 330 1.07 -9.84 -20.78
CA GLY A 330 1.01 -8.57 -20.09
C GLY A 330 1.82 -7.51 -20.83
N ALA A 331 2.81 -6.91 -20.16
CA ALA A 331 3.61 -5.83 -20.75
C ALA A 331 5.09 -5.88 -20.33
N LEU A 332 5.93 -5.30 -21.18
CA LEU A 332 7.35 -5.04 -20.96
C LEU A 332 7.60 -3.54 -21.01
N VAL A 333 8.15 -2.98 -19.94
CA VAL A 333 8.67 -1.62 -19.92
C VAL A 333 10.18 -1.67 -19.74
N ALA A 334 10.93 -0.84 -20.46
CA ALA A 334 12.39 -0.83 -20.39
C ALA A 334 12.95 0.60 -20.35
N ASN A 335 13.85 0.87 -19.40
CA ASN A 335 14.64 2.11 -19.37
C ASN A 335 16.07 1.91 -19.93
N GLN A 336 16.29 0.80 -20.64
CA GLN A 336 17.56 0.42 -21.23
C GLN A 336 17.36 -0.15 -22.63
N ALA A 337 18.45 -0.22 -23.40
CA ALA A 337 18.42 -0.70 -24.77
C ALA A 337 17.87 -2.13 -24.83
N MET A 338 17.02 -2.39 -25.83
CA MET A 338 16.41 -3.71 -26.02
C MET A 338 17.04 -4.44 -27.20
N GLY A 339 17.47 -5.67 -26.94
CA GLY A 339 18.00 -6.60 -27.94
C GLY A 339 19.50 -6.44 -28.23
N GLU A 340 20.14 -7.56 -28.53
CA GLU A 340 21.45 -7.65 -29.19
C GLU A 340 21.29 -8.41 -30.52
N ALA A 341 22.37 -8.90 -31.13
CA ALA A 341 22.27 -9.72 -32.34
C ALA A 341 21.48 -11.01 -32.05
N GLU A 342 20.53 -11.36 -32.93
CA GLU A 342 19.74 -12.61 -32.88
C GLU A 342 18.78 -12.77 -31.69
N ALA A 343 18.51 -11.70 -30.95
CA ALA A 343 17.53 -11.68 -29.87
C ALA A 343 16.09 -11.78 -30.38
N GLN A 344 15.25 -12.52 -29.67
CA GLN A 344 13.80 -12.64 -29.91
C GLN A 344 12.99 -12.11 -28.72
N LEU A 345 11.88 -11.43 -29.00
CA LEU A 345 10.96 -10.88 -28.01
C LEU A 345 9.50 -11.20 -28.38
N THR A 346 8.77 -11.88 -27.50
CA THR A 346 7.34 -12.09 -27.66
C THR A 346 6.58 -11.49 -26.47
N VAL A 347 5.74 -10.50 -26.74
CA VAL A 347 4.87 -9.91 -25.71
C VAL A 347 3.42 -9.94 -26.19
N LEU A 348 2.59 -10.61 -25.42
CA LEU A 348 1.19 -10.81 -25.69
C LEU A 348 0.39 -9.96 -24.71
N PHE A 349 -0.22 -8.87 -25.15
CA PHE A 349 -1.06 -8.08 -24.26
C PHE A 349 -2.22 -8.92 -23.72
N ASP A 350 -2.41 -8.93 -22.40
CA ASP A 350 -3.49 -9.66 -21.73
C ASP A 350 -4.19 -8.70 -20.75
N ALA A 351 -5.36 -8.19 -21.15
CA ALA A 351 -6.08 -7.17 -20.38
C ALA A 351 -6.44 -7.63 -18.95
N LYS A 352 -6.71 -8.93 -18.76
CA LYS A 352 -7.05 -9.50 -17.43
C LYS A 352 -5.84 -9.54 -16.52
N VAL A 353 -4.67 -9.90 -17.08
CA VAL A 353 -3.40 -9.83 -16.34
C VAL A 353 -3.11 -8.39 -15.93
N MET A 354 -3.28 -7.44 -16.87
CA MET A 354 -3.00 -6.02 -16.61
C MET A 354 -3.94 -5.42 -15.56
N SER A 355 -5.25 -5.72 -15.61
CA SER A 355 -6.18 -5.26 -14.56
C SER A 355 -5.90 -5.92 -13.21
N GLY A 356 -5.51 -7.20 -13.20
CA GLY A 356 -5.16 -7.92 -11.98
C GLY A 356 -3.97 -7.30 -11.22
N LEU A 357 -3.06 -6.61 -11.90
CA LEU A 357 -1.96 -5.88 -11.24
C LEU A 357 -2.43 -4.72 -10.35
N LEU A 358 -3.63 -4.18 -10.57
CA LEU A 358 -4.22 -3.12 -9.75
C LEU A 358 -5.06 -3.65 -8.59
N GLU A 359 -5.49 -4.91 -8.65
CA GLU A 359 -6.44 -5.50 -7.70
C GLU A 359 -5.79 -6.47 -6.71
N GLN A 360 -4.59 -6.99 -7.05
CA GLN A 360 -3.91 -7.98 -6.23
C GLN A 360 -3.43 -7.41 -4.90
N GLU A 361 -3.78 -8.08 -3.81
CA GLU A 361 -3.46 -7.65 -2.43
C GLU A 361 -1.97 -7.36 -2.21
N LEU A 362 -1.06 -8.18 -2.75
CA LEU A 362 0.39 -7.99 -2.62
C LEU A 362 0.91 -6.71 -3.29
N LEU A 363 0.15 -6.17 -4.25
CA LEU A 363 0.46 -4.93 -4.97
C LEU A 363 -0.28 -3.72 -4.40
N LEU A 364 -1.14 -3.89 -3.39
CA LEU A 364 -1.79 -2.77 -2.72
C LEU A 364 -0.88 -2.17 -1.64
N ARG A 365 -0.99 -0.86 -1.45
CA ARG A 365 -0.24 -0.09 -0.45
C ARG A 365 -1.22 0.68 0.41
N VAL A 366 -0.96 0.67 1.71
CA VAL A 366 -1.76 1.38 2.71
C VAL A 366 -0.97 2.59 3.19
N SER A 367 -1.62 3.76 3.18
CA SER A 367 -1.03 5.03 3.65
C SER A 367 -2.02 5.74 4.56
N ARG A 368 -1.55 6.31 5.67
CA ARG A 368 -2.40 7.12 6.56
C ARG A 368 -2.75 8.44 5.89
N VAL A 369 -3.96 8.94 6.14
CA VAL A 369 -4.39 10.27 5.70
C VAL A 369 -3.98 11.30 6.76
N PRO A 370 -3.02 12.20 6.48
CA PRO A 370 -2.58 13.19 7.46
C PRO A 370 -3.74 14.08 7.90
N GLY A 371 -3.86 14.30 9.21
CA GLY A 371 -4.93 15.13 9.79
C GLY A 371 -6.32 14.50 9.81
N SER A 372 -6.46 13.21 9.45
CA SER A 372 -7.73 12.48 9.54
C SER A 372 -8.07 12.04 10.97
N TRP A 373 -7.09 12.01 11.87
CA TRP A 373 -7.28 11.54 13.25
C TRP A 373 -8.24 12.43 14.03
N ARG A 374 -9.21 11.83 14.73
CA ARG A 374 -10.26 12.53 15.50
C ARG A 374 -10.60 11.77 16.78
N ASP A 375 -10.90 12.51 17.84
CA ASP A 375 -11.47 12.03 19.12
C ASP A 375 -12.88 12.63 19.28
N PHE A 376 -13.86 11.84 19.73
CA PHE A 376 -15.29 12.18 19.74
C PHE A 376 -15.92 12.28 21.13
#